data_AF-A0A5R1P3K6-F1
#
_entry.id   AF-A0A5R1P3K6-F1
#
_cell.length_a   1.000
_cell.length_b   1.000
_cell.length_c   1.000
_cell.angle_alpha   90.00
_cell.angle_beta   90.00
_cell.angle_gamma   90.00
#
_symmetry.space_group_name_H-M   'P 1'
#
loop_
_entity.id
_entity.type
_entity.pdbx_description
1 polymer ?
#
loop_
_entity_poly.entity_id
_entity_poly.type
_entity_poly.pdbx_seq_one_letter_code
_entity_poly.pdbx_strand_id
1 'polypeptide(L)'
;MIVLTRMKAIGPVSYLVVGMLAAIVGLLPWLITGMHLPIQNLWAVDSVPEDMPIALLPFSQYTITLIVALIVTGSALAGGFARLTRAQHPRFAFAAIMIGVLLVQVLAIMQTAVTVASGLAESPAAKVYLLALTIGTIAANVIGLLILVLIARAPAAGAMVGVSLAAVTVSVWLGALIAHPFDFDVSQTGRALLSATRWVPAVIVGLAVAWCGLATIGRVAAAIVSFLALWIGPALFTAVSAAVGTRVLAAYPAEMLDYGVQVFFSALGVKGGSAALLIPAVIVMVLGLTVRWALKRRRLQAALA
;
A
#
# COMPACT_ATOMS: atom_id res chain seq x y z
N MET A 1 10.95 -4.27 25.69
CA MET A 1 12.06 -5.24 25.78
C MET A 1 11.61 -6.62 26.27
N ILE A 2 10.68 -6.71 27.23
CA ILE A 2 10.11 -7.96 27.78
C ILE A 2 9.29 -8.77 26.75
N VAL A 3 8.49 -8.12 25.90
CA VAL A 3 7.68 -8.80 24.86
C VAL A 3 8.56 -9.48 23.80
N LEU A 4 9.65 -8.83 23.40
CA LEU A 4 10.60 -9.32 22.39
C LEU A 4 11.44 -10.51 22.90
N THR A 5 11.69 -10.60 24.20
CA THR A 5 12.40 -11.74 24.81
C THR A 5 11.53 -13.00 24.86
N ARG A 6 10.20 -12.87 25.00
CA ARG A 6 9.27 -14.01 24.96
C ARG A 6 9.06 -14.60 23.56
N MET A 7 9.20 -13.83 22.48
CA MET A 7 9.02 -14.36 21.12
C MET A 7 10.01 -15.49 20.76
N LYS A 8 11.22 -15.46 21.34
CA LYS A 8 12.19 -16.56 21.18
C LYS A 8 11.68 -17.90 21.72
N ALA A 9 10.79 -17.88 22.70
CA ALA A 9 10.27 -19.09 23.35
C ALA A 9 9.18 -19.81 22.55
N ILE A 10 8.54 -19.13 21.58
CA ILE A 10 7.37 -19.64 20.84
C ILE A 10 7.74 -20.08 19.40
N GLY A 11 9.00 -19.88 18.99
CA GLY A 11 9.52 -20.35 17.72
C GLY A 11 8.91 -19.63 16.49
N PRO A 12 8.93 -20.25 15.30
CA PRO A 12 8.48 -19.60 14.06
C PRO A 12 6.97 -19.27 14.04
N VAL A 13 6.15 -19.88 14.89
CA VAL A 13 4.70 -19.65 14.95
C VAL A 13 4.36 -18.20 15.32
N SER A 14 5.10 -17.58 16.25
CA SER A 14 4.85 -16.17 16.58
C SER A 14 5.09 -15.24 15.39
N TYR A 15 6.04 -15.58 14.53
CA TYR A 15 6.35 -14.80 13.34
C TYR A 15 5.30 -14.99 12.24
N LEU A 16 4.69 -16.18 12.15
CA LEU A 16 3.52 -16.42 11.31
C LEU A 16 2.34 -15.53 11.74
N VAL A 17 2.04 -15.50 13.04
CA VAL A 17 0.98 -14.65 13.59
C VAL A 17 1.26 -13.17 13.30
N VAL A 18 2.50 -12.72 13.41
CA VAL A 18 2.86 -11.33 13.05
C VAL A 18 2.60 -11.05 11.56
N GLY A 19 2.93 -11.99 10.67
CA GLY A 19 2.60 -11.88 9.25
C GLY A 19 1.09 -11.74 9.01
N MET A 20 0.29 -12.57 9.68
CA MET A 20 -1.17 -12.49 9.60
C MET A 20 -1.70 -11.15 10.11
N LEU A 21 -1.24 -10.71 11.30
CA LEU A 21 -1.66 -9.45 11.90
C LEU A 21 -1.31 -8.25 11.02
N ALA A 22 -0.12 -8.25 10.40
CA ALA A 22 0.26 -7.18 9.47
C ALA A 22 -0.66 -7.13 8.24
N ALA A 23 -1.03 -8.28 7.68
CA ALA A 23 -1.99 -8.35 6.58
C ALA A 23 -3.39 -7.91 7.01
N ILE A 24 -3.87 -8.30 8.20
CA ILE A 24 -5.15 -7.87 8.78
C ILE A 24 -5.16 -6.35 8.99
N VAL A 25 -4.07 -5.76 9.51
CA VAL A 25 -3.93 -4.31 9.62
C VAL A 25 -3.99 -3.67 8.23
N GLY A 26 -3.39 -4.29 7.20
CA GLY A 26 -3.57 -3.87 5.81
C GLY A 26 -5.04 -3.80 5.39
N LEU A 27 -5.87 -4.77 5.78
CA LEU A 27 -7.31 -4.80 5.49
C LEU A 27 -8.14 -3.84 6.36
N LEU A 28 -7.58 -3.29 7.44
CA LEU A 28 -8.32 -2.57 8.48
C LEU A 28 -9.28 -1.48 7.96
N PRO A 29 -8.91 -0.60 6.99
CA PRO A 29 -9.83 0.41 6.47
C PRO A 29 -11.12 -0.17 5.89
N TRP A 30 -11.08 -1.41 5.41
CA TRP A 30 -12.25 -2.13 4.90
C TRP A 30 -12.96 -2.93 6.00
N LEU A 31 -12.21 -3.51 6.95
CA LEU A 31 -12.82 -4.27 8.05
C LEU A 31 -13.77 -3.41 8.89
N ILE A 32 -13.42 -2.14 9.12
CA ILE A 32 -14.21 -1.23 9.95
C ILE A 32 -15.48 -0.70 9.28
N THR A 33 -15.65 -0.87 7.97
CA THR A 33 -16.88 -0.48 7.26
C THR A 33 -17.96 -1.57 7.32
N GLY A 34 -17.70 -2.68 8.01
CA GLY A 34 -18.60 -3.85 8.03
C GLY A 34 -18.44 -4.77 6.81
N MET A 35 -17.54 -4.45 5.86
CA MET A 35 -17.15 -5.31 4.75
C MET A 35 -18.27 -5.69 3.75
N HIS A 36 -19.40 -4.97 3.74
CA HIS A 36 -20.46 -5.17 2.75
C HIS A 36 -19.94 -4.77 1.37
N LEU A 37 -20.06 -5.64 0.38
CA LEU A 37 -19.59 -5.32 -0.97
C LEU A 37 -20.20 -3.99 -1.48
N PRO A 38 -19.42 -3.15 -2.18
CA PRO A 38 -20.00 -2.01 -2.87
C PRO A 38 -21.05 -2.48 -3.88
N ILE A 39 -22.05 -1.64 -4.19
CA ILE A 39 -23.07 -2.00 -5.19
C ILE A 39 -22.39 -2.42 -6.50
N GLN A 40 -22.80 -3.58 -7.01
CA GLN A 40 -22.30 -4.16 -8.25
C GLN A 40 -23.29 -3.89 -9.39
N ASN A 41 -22.85 -3.24 -10.46
CA ASN A 41 -23.74 -2.98 -11.62
C ASN A 41 -24.12 -4.25 -12.40
N LEU A 42 -23.40 -5.35 -12.16
CA LEU A 42 -23.55 -6.64 -12.85
C LEU A 42 -24.11 -7.71 -11.91
N TRP A 43 -24.70 -7.32 -10.78
CA TRP A 43 -25.40 -8.24 -9.88
C TRP A 43 -26.62 -8.84 -10.59
N ALA A 44 -26.93 -10.10 -10.30
CA ALA A 44 -28.02 -10.83 -10.96
C ALA A 44 -29.41 -10.29 -10.60
N VAL A 45 -29.54 -9.70 -9.41
CA VAL A 45 -30.78 -9.19 -8.86
C VAL A 45 -30.57 -7.76 -8.38
N ASP A 46 -31.59 -6.93 -8.46
CA ASP A 46 -31.53 -5.59 -7.87
C ASP A 46 -31.40 -5.73 -6.35
N SER A 47 -30.37 -5.11 -5.78
CA SER A 47 -30.06 -5.21 -4.35
C SER A 47 -29.69 -3.84 -3.82
N VAL A 48 -30.18 -3.52 -2.63
CA VAL A 48 -29.80 -2.30 -1.89
C VAL A 48 -28.43 -2.50 -1.20
N PRO A 49 -27.70 -1.43 -0.86
CA PRO A 49 -26.37 -1.52 -0.24
C PRO A 49 -26.32 -2.44 0.99
N GLU A 50 -27.37 -2.43 1.80
CA GLU A 50 -27.45 -3.16 3.07
C GLU A 50 -27.56 -4.68 2.87
N ASP A 51 -28.06 -5.11 1.71
CA ASP A 51 -28.24 -6.52 1.35
C ASP A 51 -27.01 -7.09 0.61
N MET A 52 -26.03 -6.25 0.27
CA MET A 52 -24.82 -6.71 -0.40
C MET A 52 -24.00 -7.62 0.53
N PRO A 53 -23.53 -8.79 0.07
CA PRO A 53 -22.90 -9.74 0.95
C PRO A 53 -21.53 -9.25 1.46
N ILE A 54 -21.11 -9.80 2.59
CA ILE A 54 -19.83 -9.50 3.20
C ILE A 54 -18.69 -10.16 2.41
N ALA A 55 -17.68 -9.37 2.06
CA ALA A 55 -16.46 -9.85 1.42
C ALA A 55 -15.21 -9.20 2.04
N LEU A 56 -14.11 -9.96 2.12
CA LEU A 56 -12.86 -9.50 2.76
C LEU A 56 -12.10 -8.45 1.95
N LEU A 57 -12.44 -8.25 0.67
CA LEU A 57 -11.92 -7.19 -0.18
C LEU A 57 -13.06 -6.44 -0.86
N PRO A 58 -12.93 -5.12 -1.03
CA PRO A 58 -13.96 -4.32 -1.69
C PRO A 58 -13.84 -4.50 -3.20
N PHE A 59 -14.28 -5.63 -3.77
CA PHE A 59 -14.25 -5.83 -5.23
C PHE A 59 -15.21 -4.85 -5.91
N SER A 60 -14.66 -3.82 -6.55
CA SER A 60 -15.37 -2.86 -7.39
C SER A 60 -14.40 -2.18 -8.35
N GLN A 61 -14.88 -1.76 -9.52
CA GLN A 61 -14.09 -0.93 -10.44
C GLN A 61 -13.63 0.40 -9.79
N TYR A 62 -14.37 0.87 -8.77
CA TYR A 62 -14.09 2.14 -8.09
C TYR A 62 -13.09 2.03 -6.93
N THR A 63 -12.74 0.81 -6.54
CA THR A 63 -11.91 0.53 -5.36
C THR A 63 -10.61 -0.19 -5.72
N ILE A 64 -10.26 -0.27 -7.01
CA ILE A 64 -9.04 -0.97 -7.48
C ILE A 64 -7.80 -0.44 -6.76
N THR A 65 -7.64 0.87 -6.66
CA THR A 65 -6.52 1.50 -5.96
C THR A 65 -6.56 1.25 -4.45
N LEU A 66 -7.75 1.14 -3.86
CA LEU A 66 -7.93 0.75 -2.47
C LEU A 66 -7.50 -0.71 -2.26
N ILE A 67 -7.91 -1.66 -3.11
CA ILE A 67 -7.50 -3.06 -3.03
C ILE A 67 -5.96 -3.16 -3.02
N VAL A 68 -5.29 -2.46 -3.94
CA VAL A 68 -3.82 -2.39 -3.97
C VAL A 68 -3.28 -1.84 -2.65
N ALA A 69 -3.88 -0.77 -2.12
CA ALA A 69 -3.45 -0.15 -0.88
C ALA A 69 -3.59 -1.04 0.35
N LEU A 70 -4.69 -1.79 0.46
CA LEU A 70 -4.93 -2.73 1.56
C LEU A 70 -3.86 -3.84 1.56
N ILE A 71 -3.59 -4.42 0.39
CA ILE A 71 -2.63 -5.51 0.22
C ILE A 71 -1.19 -5.04 0.43
N VAL A 72 -0.78 -3.98 -0.28
CA VAL A 72 0.61 -3.52 -0.26
C VAL A 72 0.98 -2.95 1.11
N THR A 73 0.09 -2.20 1.76
CA THR A 73 0.35 -1.65 3.10
C THR A 73 0.57 -2.77 4.11
N GLY A 74 -0.28 -3.80 4.12
CA GLY A 74 -0.11 -4.95 5.01
C GLY A 74 1.22 -5.69 4.80
N SER A 75 1.59 -5.93 3.54
CA SER A 75 2.87 -6.55 3.18
C SER A 75 4.08 -5.68 3.56
N ALA A 76 3.97 -4.36 3.42
CA ALA A 76 5.03 -3.42 3.79
C ALA A 76 5.24 -3.36 5.31
N LEU A 77 4.16 -3.39 6.10
CA LEU A 77 4.22 -3.48 7.56
C LEU A 77 4.93 -4.77 8.01
N ALA A 78 4.59 -5.90 7.40
CA ALA A 78 5.26 -7.18 7.66
C ALA A 78 6.76 -7.11 7.31
N GLY A 79 7.11 -6.51 6.16
CA GLY A 79 8.49 -6.31 5.74
C GLY A 79 9.28 -5.41 6.69
N GLY A 80 8.67 -4.32 7.16
CA GLY A 80 9.24 -3.40 8.14
C GLY A 80 9.51 -4.10 9.48
N PHE A 81 8.53 -4.85 9.99
CA PHE A 81 8.70 -5.65 11.19
C PHE A 81 9.83 -6.68 11.04
N ALA A 82 9.84 -7.42 9.92
CA ALA A 82 10.87 -8.40 9.62
C ALA A 82 12.26 -7.77 9.61
N ARG A 83 12.42 -6.57 9.02
CA ARG A 83 13.70 -5.84 8.99
C ARG A 83 14.15 -5.41 10.38
N LEU A 84 13.24 -4.83 11.18
CA LEU A 84 13.53 -4.30 12.51
C LEU A 84 13.87 -5.39 13.52
N THR A 85 13.29 -6.57 13.37
CA THR A 85 13.50 -7.72 14.28
C THR A 85 14.52 -8.73 13.78
N ARG A 86 15.16 -8.47 12.62
CA ARG A 86 16.05 -9.44 11.92
C ARG A 86 17.15 -10.02 12.80
N ALA A 87 17.73 -9.24 13.71
CA ALA A 87 18.80 -9.70 14.61
C ALA A 87 18.34 -10.80 15.60
N GLN A 88 17.03 -10.97 15.77
CA GLN A 88 16.42 -11.89 16.74
C GLN A 88 15.75 -13.09 16.05
N HIS A 89 15.78 -13.15 14.71
CA HIS A 89 15.04 -14.14 13.93
C HIS A 89 15.57 -15.56 14.18
N PRO A 90 14.74 -16.51 14.66
CA PRO A 90 15.06 -17.92 14.56
C PRO A 90 15.07 -18.37 13.09
N ARG A 91 15.58 -19.59 12.86
CA ARG A 91 15.52 -20.24 11.54
C ARG A 91 14.07 -20.24 11.05
N PHE A 92 13.86 -19.84 9.80
CA PHE A 92 12.54 -19.71 9.13
C PHE A 92 11.60 -18.59 9.59
N ALA A 93 12.01 -17.67 10.49
CA ALA A 93 11.14 -16.55 10.91
C ALA A 93 10.61 -15.71 9.74
N PHE A 94 11.48 -15.39 8.77
CA PHE A 94 11.08 -14.65 7.58
C PHE A 94 10.06 -15.41 6.71
N ALA A 95 10.28 -16.72 6.51
CA ALA A 95 9.34 -17.56 5.77
C ALA A 95 7.99 -17.63 6.49
N ALA A 96 7.98 -17.75 7.82
CA ALA A 96 6.76 -17.73 8.63
C ALA A 96 5.98 -16.41 8.46
N ILE A 97 6.65 -15.25 8.50
CA ILE A 97 6.02 -13.95 8.23
C ILE A 97 5.39 -13.93 6.84
N MET A 98 6.15 -14.33 5.80
CA MET A 98 5.63 -14.34 4.43
C MET A 98 4.43 -15.26 4.27
N ILE A 99 4.47 -16.46 4.86
CA ILE A 99 3.36 -17.41 4.85
C ILE A 99 2.15 -16.81 5.57
N GLY A 100 2.33 -16.15 6.72
CA GLY A 100 1.24 -15.50 7.44
C GLY A 100 0.56 -14.39 6.63
N VAL A 101 1.34 -13.58 5.92
CA VAL A 101 0.81 -12.55 5.00
C VAL A 101 0.06 -13.20 3.84
N LEU A 102 0.68 -14.18 3.19
CA LEU A 102 0.09 -14.92 2.06
C LEU A 102 -1.22 -15.58 2.46
N LEU A 103 -1.29 -16.23 3.62
CA LEU A 103 -2.48 -16.91 4.11
C LEU A 103 -3.67 -15.93 4.16
N VAL A 104 -3.50 -14.79 4.83
CA VAL A 104 -4.59 -13.80 4.97
C VAL A 104 -4.99 -13.24 3.61
N GLN A 105 -4.03 -12.87 2.77
CA GLN A 105 -4.35 -12.23 1.49
C GLN A 105 -4.96 -13.22 0.49
N VAL A 106 -4.49 -14.47 0.43
CA VAL A 106 -5.08 -15.52 -0.41
C VAL A 106 -6.49 -15.86 0.05
N LEU A 107 -6.71 -16.00 1.37
CA LEU A 107 -8.05 -16.22 1.91
C LEU A 107 -8.99 -15.05 1.58
N ALA A 108 -8.51 -13.80 1.69
CA ALA A 108 -9.30 -12.63 1.35
C ALA A 108 -9.67 -12.59 -0.15
N ILE A 109 -8.72 -12.93 -1.03
CA ILE A 109 -8.96 -13.03 -2.48
C ILE A 109 -9.97 -14.12 -2.79
N MET A 110 -9.76 -15.34 -2.27
CA MET A 110 -10.62 -16.48 -2.54
C MET A 110 -12.04 -16.25 -2.03
N GLN A 111 -12.18 -15.83 -0.77
CA GLN A 111 -13.50 -15.56 -0.18
C GLN A 111 -14.24 -14.49 -0.98
N THR A 112 -13.58 -13.38 -1.29
CA THR A 112 -14.20 -12.30 -2.07
C THR A 112 -14.58 -12.76 -3.47
N ALA A 113 -13.69 -13.48 -4.18
CA ALA A 113 -13.96 -13.92 -5.54
C ALA A 113 -15.14 -14.90 -5.59
N VAL A 114 -15.25 -15.82 -4.64
CA VAL A 114 -16.38 -16.76 -4.53
C VAL A 114 -17.67 -16.02 -4.21
N THR A 115 -17.66 -15.10 -3.23
CA THR A 115 -18.83 -14.29 -2.87
C THR A 115 -19.33 -13.48 -4.05
N VAL A 116 -18.44 -12.78 -4.76
CA VAL A 116 -18.81 -11.99 -5.94
C VAL A 116 -19.32 -12.91 -7.07
N ALA A 117 -18.64 -14.03 -7.34
CA ALA A 117 -19.07 -14.99 -8.38
C ALA A 117 -20.50 -15.49 -8.16
N SER A 118 -20.88 -15.72 -6.90
CA SER A 118 -22.21 -16.26 -6.56
C SER A 118 -23.36 -15.27 -6.78
N GLY A 119 -23.09 -13.97 -6.78
CA GLY A 119 -24.12 -12.94 -6.94
C GLY A 119 -24.16 -12.25 -8.29
N LEU A 120 -23.10 -12.38 -9.10
CA LEU A 120 -23.03 -11.80 -10.44
C LEU A 120 -24.00 -12.49 -11.42
N ALA A 121 -24.56 -11.72 -12.34
CA ALA A 121 -25.39 -12.23 -13.43
C ALA A 121 -24.59 -13.20 -14.33
N GLU A 122 -25.25 -14.22 -14.89
CA GLU A 122 -24.65 -15.13 -15.86
C GLU A 122 -24.43 -14.46 -17.23
N SER A 123 -23.43 -13.58 -17.31
CA SER A 123 -23.08 -12.85 -18.52
C SER A 123 -21.56 -12.89 -18.80
N PRO A 124 -21.12 -12.80 -20.07
CA PRO A 124 -19.70 -12.68 -20.39
C PRO A 124 -19.05 -11.46 -19.73
N ALA A 125 -19.75 -10.33 -19.66
CA ALA A 125 -19.25 -9.10 -19.03
C ALA A 125 -18.95 -9.30 -17.53
N ALA A 126 -19.85 -9.97 -16.79
CA ALA A 126 -19.64 -10.28 -15.38
C ALA A 126 -18.44 -11.19 -15.14
N LYS A 127 -18.24 -12.20 -16.01
CA LYS A 127 -17.06 -13.09 -15.95
C LYS A 127 -15.76 -12.34 -16.20
N VAL A 128 -15.72 -11.48 -17.21
CA VAL A 128 -14.54 -10.64 -17.51
C VAL A 128 -14.25 -9.68 -16.36
N TYR A 129 -15.28 -9.06 -15.80
CA TYR A 129 -15.16 -8.16 -14.65
C TYR A 129 -14.54 -8.85 -13.43
N LEU A 130 -15.09 -10.01 -13.03
CA LEU A 130 -14.56 -10.78 -11.91
C LEU A 130 -13.13 -11.26 -12.17
N LEU A 131 -12.84 -11.74 -13.38
CA LEU A 131 -11.51 -12.18 -13.77
C LEU A 131 -10.50 -11.02 -13.68
N ALA A 132 -10.85 -9.85 -14.21
CA ALA A 132 -9.99 -8.67 -14.20
C ALA A 132 -9.67 -8.21 -12.77
N LEU A 133 -10.68 -8.12 -11.90
CA LEU A 133 -10.47 -7.78 -10.48
C LEU A 133 -9.62 -8.83 -9.76
N THR A 134 -9.87 -10.11 -10.01
CA THR A 134 -9.11 -11.20 -9.38
C THR A 134 -7.65 -11.17 -9.81
N ILE A 135 -7.37 -11.07 -11.12
CA ILE A 135 -6.01 -10.98 -11.65
C ILE A 135 -5.30 -9.73 -11.13
N GLY A 136 -5.95 -8.57 -11.15
CA GLY A 136 -5.40 -7.32 -10.62
C GLY A 136 -5.05 -7.44 -9.13
N THR A 137 -5.89 -8.11 -8.36
CA THR A 137 -5.65 -8.36 -6.93
C THR A 137 -4.50 -9.33 -6.69
N ILE A 138 -4.39 -10.40 -7.50
CA ILE A 138 -3.24 -11.33 -7.47
C ILE A 138 -1.95 -10.60 -7.83
N ALA A 139 -1.96 -9.73 -8.85
CA ALA A 139 -0.81 -8.91 -9.21
C ALA A 139 -0.41 -7.96 -8.07
N ALA A 140 -1.38 -7.32 -7.41
CA ALA A 140 -1.14 -6.50 -6.23
C ALA A 140 -0.52 -7.29 -5.08
N ASN A 141 -0.96 -8.54 -4.87
CA ASN A 141 -0.38 -9.46 -3.89
C ASN A 141 1.09 -9.75 -4.20
N VAL A 142 1.41 -10.12 -5.45
CA VAL A 142 2.80 -10.35 -5.90
C VAL A 142 3.66 -9.11 -5.67
N ILE A 143 3.18 -7.93 -6.05
CA ILE A 143 3.89 -6.66 -5.82
C ILE A 143 4.09 -6.42 -4.31
N GLY A 144 3.06 -6.66 -3.49
CA GLY A 144 3.15 -6.57 -2.03
C GLY A 144 4.23 -7.49 -1.46
N LEU A 145 4.33 -8.74 -1.93
CA LEU A 145 5.38 -9.68 -1.51
C LEU A 145 6.77 -9.24 -1.95
N LEU A 146 6.91 -8.72 -3.17
CA LEU A 146 8.18 -8.16 -3.64
C LEU A 146 8.61 -6.98 -2.75
N ILE A 147 7.68 -6.08 -2.40
CA ILE A 147 7.93 -4.98 -1.47
C ILE A 147 8.32 -5.51 -0.09
N LEU A 148 7.61 -6.51 0.44
CA LEU A 148 7.95 -7.16 1.71
C LEU A 148 9.39 -7.69 1.68
N VAL A 149 9.77 -8.43 0.64
CA VAL A 149 11.12 -8.98 0.46
C VAL A 149 12.17 -7.87 0.35
N LEU A 150 11.90 -6.82 -0.43
CA LEU A 150 12.78 -5.67 -0.58
C LEU A 150 13.03 -4.99 0.77
N ILE A 151 11.96 -4.73 1.53
CA ILE A 151 12.08 -4.11 2.85
C ILE A 151 12.79 -5.05 3.83
N ALA A 152 12.44 -6.33 3.88
CA ALA A 152 12.95 -7.24 4.92
C ALA A 152 14.40 -7.69 4.68
N ARG A 153 14.76 -7.99 3.43
CA ARG A 153 15.97 -8.76 3.10
C ARG A 153 17.01 -7.96 2.34
N ALA A 154 16.60 -7.01 1.50
CA ALA A 154 17.53 -6.30 0.64
C ALA A 154 18.51 -5.41 1.45
N PRO A 155 19.67 -5.06 0.85
CA PRO A 155 20.54 -4.01 1.37
C PRO A 155 19.78 -2.69 1.58
N ALA A 156 20.40 -1.72 2.27
CA ALA A 156 19.77 -0.43 2.56
C ALA A 156 19.14 0.24 1.34
N ALA A 157 19.80 0.15 0.17
CA ALA A 157 19.28 0.65 -1.10
C ALA A 157 17.94 0.01 -1.50
N GLY A 158 17.85 -1.33 -1.52
CA GLY A 158 16.60 -2.02 -1.88
C GLY A 158 15.46 -1.78 -0.88
N ALA A 159 15.79 -1.65 0.41
CA ALA A 159 14.79 -1.35 1.43
C ALA A 159 14.23 0.06 1.32
N MET A 160 15.09 1.03 0.98
CA MET A 160 14.67 2.41 0.68
C MET A 160 13.66 2.44 -0.47
N VAL A 161 13.93 1.71 -1.55
CA VAL A 161 12.99 1.58 -2.68
C VAL A 161 11.70 0.89 -2.24
N GLY A 162 11.78 -0.23 -1.53
CA GLY A 162 10.60 -0.96 -1.05
C GLY A 162 9.69 -0.10 -0.14
N VAL A 163 10.27 0.62 0.81
CA VAL A 163 9.51 1.55 1.69
C VAL A 163 8.89 2.68 0.87
N SER A 164 9.60 3.20 -0.13
CA SER A 164 9.11 4.31 -0.96
C SER A 164 7.97 3.89 -1.89
N LEU A 165 8.03 2.69 -2.46
CA LEU A 165 6.91 2.12 -3.22
C LEU A 165 5.68 1.90 -2.34
N ALA A 166 5.87 1.39 -1.12
CA ALA A 166 4.79 1.23 -0.16
C ALA A 166 4.17 2.58 0.25
N ALA A 167 5.00 3.62 0.41
CA ALA A 167 4.57 4.95 0.84
C ALA A 167 3.46 5.54 -0.04
N VAL A 168 3.50 5.30 -1.36
CA VAL A 168 2.46 5.74 -2.31
C VAL A 168 1.09 5.17 -1.93
N THR A 169 1.06 3.91 -1.53
CA THR A 169 -0.19 3.21 -1.17
C THR A 169 -0.72 3.58 0.22
N VAL A 170 0.16 3.99 1.14
CA VAL A 170 -0.22 4.37 2.50
C VAL A 170 -1.16 5.57 2.53
N SER A 171 -1.03 6.52 1.59
CA SER A 171 -1.95 7.67 1.50
C SER A 171 -3.40 7.21 1.22
N VAL A 172 -3.57 6.26 0.30
CA VAL A 172 -4.88 5.68 -0.04
C VAL A 172 -5.43 4.88 1.14
N TRP A 173 -4.58 4.08 1.79
CA TRP A 173 -4.94 3.31 2.98
C TRP A 173 -5.42 4.20 4.13
N LEU A 174 -4.69 5.29 4.42
CA LEU A 174 -5.08 6.26 5.44
C LEU A 174 -6.33 7.04 5.05
N GLY A 175 -6.45 7.40 3.77
CA GLY A 175 -7.63 8.07 3.24
C GLY A 175 -8.89 7.27 3.52
N ALA A 176 -8.88 5.97 3.20
CA ALA A 176 -9.99 5.05 3.44
C ALA A 176 -10.27 4.79 4.93
N LEU A 177 -9.25 4.94 5.79
CA LEU A 177 -9.43 4.82 7.25
C LEU A 177 -10.13 6.04 7.85
N ILE A 178 -9.89 7.23 7.29
CA ILE A 178 -10.42 8.51 7.80
C ILE A 178 -11.78 8.85 7.20
N ALA A 179 -11.91 8.67 5.89
CA ALA A 179 -13.17 8.77 5.17
C ALA A 179 -13.46 7.40 4.58
N HIS A 180 -14.40 6.70 5.22
CA HIS A 180 -14.80 5.37 4.80
C HIS A 180 -15.25 5.42 3.34
N PRO A 181 -14.83 4.44 2.51
CA PRO A 181 -15.28 4.37 1.14
C PRO A 181 -16.82 4.41 1.08
N PHE A 182 -17.35 5.26 0.20
CA PHE A 182 -18.79 5.44 -0.03
C PHE A 182 -19.58 6.14 1.09
N ASP A 183 -18.91 6.64 2.14
CA ASP A 183 -19.51 7.61 3.07
C ASP A 183 -19.39 9.04 2.52
N PHE A 184 -20.49 9.79 2.59
CA PHE A 184 -20.56 11.17 2.11
C PHE A 184 -20.43 12.21 3.23
N ASP A 185 -20.59 11.80 4.48
CA ASP A 185 -20.51 12.68 5.66
C ASP A 185 -19.13 12.64 6.31
N VAL A 186 -18.25 13.53 5.86
CA VAL A 186 -16.91 13.70 6.46
C VAL A 186 -16.91 14.89 7.42
N SER A 187 -16.68 14.60 8.71
CA SER A 187 -16.52 15.63 9.75
C SER A 187 -15.46 16.67 9.38
N GLN A 188 -15.54 17.87 9.96
CA GLN A 188 -14.53 18.91 9.74
C GLN A 188 -13.12 18.44 10.12
N THR A 189 -13.00 17.70 11.21
CA THR A 189 -11.75 17.06 11.65
C THR A 189 -11.26 16.04 10.62
N GLY A 190 -12.16 15.22 10.06
CA GLY A 190 -11.84 14.28 8.98
C GLY A 190 -11.29 14.97 7.75
N ARG A 191 -11.89 16.09 7.32
CA ARG A 191 -11.39 16.90 6.19
C ARG A 191 -10.00 17.48 6.45
N ALA A 192 -9.73 17.96 7.67
CA ALA A 192 -8.40 18.43 8.04
C ALA A 192 -7.35 17.30 8.02
N LEU A 193 -7.70 16.13 8.54
CA LEU A 193 -6.87 14.92 8.51
C LEU A 193 -6.58 14.47 7.07
N LEU A 194 -7.58 14.43 6.19
CA LEU A 194 -7.39 14.11 4.77
C LEU A 194 -6.48 15.10 4.04
N SER A 195 -6.53 16.39 4.41
CA SER A 195 -5.60 17.38 3.86
C SER A 195 -4.15 17.11 4.30
N ALA A 196 -3.95 16.54 5.48
CA ALA A 196 -2.63 16.16 5.98
C ALA A 196 -2.12 14.84 5.36
N THR A 197 -3.00 13.87 5.10
CA THR A 197 -2.61 12.54 4.60
C THR A 197 -1.92 12.59 3.25
N ARG A 198 -2.26 13.58 2.40
CA ARG A 198 -1.60 13.77 1.09
C ARG A 198 -0.08 13.94 1.18
N TRP A 199 0.43 14.40 2.32
CA TRP A 199 1.86 14.61 2.54
C TRP A 199 2.58 13.38 3.10
N VAL A 200 1.84 12.38 3.58
CA VAL A 200 2.40 11.18 4.21
C VAL A 200 3.38 10.44 3.31
N PRO A 201 3.11 10.21 2.00
CA PRO A 201 4.08 9.57 1.11
C PRO A 201 5.42 10.31 1.08
N ALA A 202 5.38 11.65 1.01
CA ALA A 202 6.58 12.48 0.97
C ALA A 202 7.40 12.36 2.25
N VAL A 203 6.73 12.38 3.41
CA VAL A 203 7.37 12.20 4.73
C VAL A 203 8.02 10.82 4.83
N ILE A 204 7.30 9.75 4.47
CA ILE A 204 7.83 8.38 4.55
C ILE A 204 9.05 8.22 3.63
N VAL A 205 8.99 8.72 2.40
CA VAL A 205 10.11 8.65 1.44
C VAL A 205 11.32 9.44 1.95
N GLY A 206 11.14 10.67 2.42
CA GLY A 206 12.21 11.49 2.97
C GLY A 206 12.89 10.81 4.17
N LEU A 207 12.11 10.22 5.07
CA LEU A 207 12.61 9.45 6.21
C LEU A 207 13.34 8.18 5.78
N ALA A 208 12.84 7.46 4.77
CA ALA A 208 13.47 6.25 4.24
C ALA A 208 14.86 6.56 3.67
N VAL A 209 14.99 7.64 2.92
CA VAL A 209 16.28 8.12 2.38
C VAL A 209 17.21 8.54 3.51
N ALA A 210 16.73 9.31 4.49
CA ALA A 210 17.54 9.72 5.64
C ALA A 210 18.04 8.51 6.47
N TRP A 211 17.17 7.51 6.67
CA TRP A 211 17.48 6.28 7.40
C TRP A 211 18.56 5.45 6.70
N CYS A 212 18.45 5.29 5.38
CA CYS A 212 19.40 4.51 4.59
C CYS A 212 20.70 5.29 4.31
N GLY A 213 20.62 6.62 4.24
CA GLY A 213 21.74 7.52 3.94
C GLY A 213 22.21 7.43 2.49
N LEU A 214 23.15 8.30 2.10
CA LEU A 214 23.59 8.49 0.71
C LEU A 214 25.08 8.16 0.48
N ALA A 215 25.66 7.29 1.32
CA ALA A 215 27.12 7.08 1.35
C ALA A 215 27.69 6.26 0.18
N THR A 216 26.85 5.64 -0.66
CA THR A 216 27.31 4.80 -1.78
C THR A 216 26.48 5.11 -3.03
N ILE A 217 27.05 4.86 -4.22
CA ILE A 217 26.39 5.07 -5.51
C ILE A 217 25.04 4.33 -5.56
N GLY A 218 25.00 3.08 -5.10
CA GLY A 218 23.75 2.31 -5.05
C GLY A 218 22.68 2.93 -4.15
N ARG A 219 23.05 3.64 -3.08
CA ARG A 219 22.09 4.37 -2.23
C ARG A 219 21.62 5.67 -2.86
N VAL A 220 22.48 6.36 -3.60
CA VAL A 220 22.11 7.53 -4.38
C VAL A 220 21.12 7.15 -5.49
N ALA A 221 21.42 6.10 -6.26
CA ALA A 221 20.52 5.57 -7.27
C ALA A 221 19.17 5.15 -6.67
N ALA A 222 19.17 4.45 -5.53
CA ALA A 222 17.94 4.08 -4.84
C ALA A 222 17.14 5.28 -4.32
N ALA A 223 17.81 6.35 -3.87
CA ALA A 223 17.13 7.59 -3.48
C ALA A 223 16.46 8.24 -4.70
N ILE A 224 17.15 8.32 -5.85
CA ILE A 224 16.56 8.81 -7.10
C ILE A 224 15.32 8.00 -7.48
N VAL A 225 15.43 6.66 -7.49
CA VAL A 225 14.29 5.76 -7.76
C VAL A 225 13.14 5.99 -6.77
N SER A 226 13.46 6.27 -5.50
CA SER A 226 12.45 6.54 -4.46
C SER A 226 11.70 7.85 -4.69
N PHE A 227 12.41 8.91 -5.10
CA PHE A 227 11.78 10.18 -5.49
C PHE A 227 10.98 10.05 -6.81
N LEU A 228 11.47 9.25 -7.76
CA LEU A 228 10.72 8.92 -8.98
C LEU A 228 9.45 8.14 -8.65
N ALA A 229 9.50 7.17 -7.75
CA ALA A 229 8.32 6.44 -7.28
C ALA A 229 7.31 7.38 -6.61
N LEU A 230 7.78 8.34 -5.80
CA LEU A 230 6.94 9.36 -5.18
C LEU A 230 6.27 10.28 -6.21
N TRP A 231 6.97 10.62 -7.29
CA TRP A 231 6.46 11.49 -8.34
C TRP A 231 5.57 10.78 -9.37
N ILE A 232 5.88 9.53 -9.71
CA ILE A 232 5.16 8.77 -10.74
C ILE A 232 4.00 7.99 -10.13
N GLY A 233 4.18 7.43 -8.94
CA GLY A 233 3.20 6.52 -8.30
C GLY A 233 1.81 7.13 -8.14
N PRO A 234 1.65 8.30 -7.50
CA PRO A 234 0.35 8.95 -7.36
C PRO A 234 -0.29 9.30 -8.70
N ALA A 235 0.49 9.79 -9.66
CA ALA A 235 0.01 10.10 -11.01
C ALA A 235 -0.52 8.84 -11.73
N LEU A 236 0.19 7.71 -11.59
CA LEU A 236 -0.24 6.42 -12.12
C LEU A 236 -1.54 5.94 -11.47
N PHE A 237 -1.67 6.06 -10.15
CA PHE A 237 -2.91 5.71 -9.44
C PHE A 237 -4.10 6.54 -9.93
N THR A 238 -3.92 7.86 -10.11
CA THR A 238 -4.93 8.76 -10.65
C THR A 238 -5.32 8.37 -12.07
N ALA A 239 -4.34 8.10 -12.94
CA ALA A 239 -4.57 7.71 -14.33
C ALA A 239 -5.33 6.39 -14.45
N VAL A 240 -4.92 5.36 -13.72
CA VAL A 240 -5.59 4.05 -13.71
C VAL A 240 -7.01 4.17 -13.17
N SER A 241 -7.22 4.93 -12.09
CA SER A 241 -8.55 5.15 -11.53
C SER A 241 -9.47 5.87 -12.51
N ALA A 242 -8.96 6.88 -13.21
CA ALA A 242 -9.72 7.63 -14.22
C ALA A 242 -10.07 6.75 -15.43
N ALA A 243 -9.08 6.03 -15.97
CA ALA A 243 -9.27 5.15 -17.12
C ALA A 243 -10.30 4.05 -16.82
N VAL A 244 -10.12 3.31 -15.72
CA VAL A 244 -11.00 2.18 -15.38
C VAL A 244 -12.37 2.65 -14.86
N GLY A 245 -12.45 3.82 -14.23
CA GLY A 245 -13.72 4.40 -13.78
C GLY A 245 -14.64 4.87 -14.90
N THR A 246 -14.14 5.02 -16.12
CA THR A 246 -14.90 5.59 -17.25
C THR A 246 -15.67 4.52 -18.01
N ARG A 247 -16.95 4.34 -17.65
CA ARG A 247 -17.84 3.35 -18.27
C ARG A 247 -18.09 3.60 -19.76
N VAL A 248 -18.08 4.85 -20.21
CA VAL A 248 -18.33 5.24 -21.60
C VAL A 248 -17.25 4.67 -22.55
N LEU A 249 -16.01 4.61 -22.08
CA LEU A 249 -14.87 4.14 -22.87
C LEU A 249 -14.63 2.63 -22.72
N ALA A 250 -15.46 1.90 -21.96
CA ALA A 250 -15.28 0.47 -21.74
C ALA A 250 -15.38 -0.35 -23.04
N ALA A 251 -16.15 0.14 -24.03
CA ALA A 251 -16.24 -0.45 -25.36
C ALA A 251 -15.06 -0.07 -26.28
N TYR A 252 -14.25 0.93 -25.90
CA TYR A 252 -13.19 1.54 -26.70
C TYR A 252 -11.86 1.53 -25.93
N PRO A 253 -11.18 0.37 -25.81
CA PRO A 253 -10.02 0.22 -24.93
C PRO A 253 -8.81 1.08 -25.36
N ALA A 254 -8.68 1.39 -26.66
CA ALA A 254 -7.65 2.30 -27.14
C ALA A 254 -7.89 3.73 -26.65
N GLU A 255 -9.13 4.23 -26.76
CA GLU A 255 -9.51 5.57 -26.27
C GLU A 255 -9.42 5.65 -24.74
N MET A 256 -9.75 4.55 -24.03
CA MET A 256 -9.58 4.45 -22.59
C MET A 256 -8.09 4.56 -22.18
N LEU A 257 -7.19 3.96 -22.96
CA LEU A 257 -5.75 4.09 -22.76
C LEU A 257 -5.28 5.53 -23.02
N ASP A 258 -5.71 6.15 -24.12
CA ASP A 258 -5.36 7.53 -24.46
C ASP A 258 -5.82 8.50 -23.37
N TYR A 259 -7.05 8.32 -22.86
CA TYR A 259 -7.57 9.10 -21.73
C TYR A 259 -6.72 8.90 -20.47
N GLY A 260 -6.37 7.65 -20.14
CA GLY A 260 -5.48 7.34 -19.02
C GLY A 260 -4.10 8.01 -19.16
N VAL A 261 -3.50 7.97 -20.35
CA VAL A 261 -2.21 8.61 -20.66
C VAL A 261 -2.31 10.13 -20.50
N GLN A 262 -3.39 10.74 -20.98
CA GLN A 262 -3.64 12.17 -20.82
C GLN A 262 -3.76 12.56 -19.34
N VAL A 263 -4.53 11.80 -18.55
CA VAL A 263 -4.66 12.01 -17.11
C VAL A 263 -3.32 11.83 -16.40
N PHE A 264 -2.53 10.83 -16.79
CA PHE A 264 -1.20 10.58 -16.23
C PHE A 264 -0.27 11.79 -16.41
N PHE A 265 -0.14 12.32 -17.63
CA PHE A 265 0.70 13.49 -17.87
C PHE A 265 0.17 14.76 -17.19
N SER A 266 -1.15 14.92 -17.10
CA SER A 266 -1.76 16.00 -16.32
C SER A 266 -1.43 15.91 -14.82
N ALA A 267 -1.49 14.68 -14.26
CA ALA A 267 -1.23 14.41 -12.85
C ALA A 267 0.25 14.54 -12.46
N LEU A 268 1.19 14.36 -13.40
CA LEU A 268 2.63 14.55 -13.15
C LEU A 268 3.00 16.00 -12.81
N GLY A 269 2.22 16.98 -13.28
CA GLY A 269 2.49 18.40 -13.07
C GLY A 269 2.25 18.89 -11.64
N VAL A 270 2.68 20.13 -11.33
CA VAL A 270 2.45 20.76 -10.01
C VAL A 270 0.95 20.91 -9.72
N LYS A 271 0.15 21.29 -10.73
CA LYS A 271 -1.32 21.35 -10.62
C LYS A 271 -1.96 19.97 -10.39
N GLY A 272 -1.33 18.91 -10.91
CA GLY A 272 -1.70 17.52 -10.69
C GLY A 272 -1.33 16.97 -9.30
N GLY A 273 -0.59 17.75 -8.51
CA GLY A 273 -0.24 17.44 -7.12
C GLY A 273 0.97 16.53 -6.94
N SER A 274 1.31 15.69 -7.93
CA SER A 274 2.37 14.68 -7.74
C SER A 274 3.78 15.29 -7.62
N ALA A 275 4.10 16.28 -8.47
CA ALA A 275 5.39 16.99 -8.36
C ALA A 275 5.53 17.79 -7.05
N ALA A 276 4.41 18.25 -6.47
CA ALA A 276 4.42 19.02 -5.22
C ALA A 276 4.89 18.20 -4.02
N LEU A 277 4.85 16.86 -4.10
CA LEU A 277 5.33 15.96 -3.05
C LEU A 277 6.85 15.93 -2.92
N LEU A 278 7.59 16.33 -3.97
CA LEU A 278 9.06 16.29 -3.95
C LEU A 278 9.66 17.28 -2.95
N ILE A 279 9.10 18.49 -2.86
CA ILE A 279 9.58 19.55 -1.96
C ILE A 279 9.57 19.08 -0.48
N PRO A 280 8.43 18.65 0.11
CA PRO A 280 8.41 18.19 1.48
C PRO A 280 9.26 16.94 1.69
N ALA A 281 9.34 16.02 0.71
CA ALA A 281 10.19 14.85 0.81
C ALA A 281 11.69 15.23 0.91
N VAL A 282 12.14 16.20 0.12
CA VAL A 282 13.50 16.75 0.19
C VAL A 282 13.73 17.43 1.54
N ILE A 283 12.78 18.25 2.03
CA ILE A 283 12.90 18.91 3.34
C ILE A 283 13.07 17.86 4.45
N VAL A 284 12.21 16.84 4.49
CA VAL A 284 12.28 15.76 5.49
C VAL A 284 13.59 14.97 5.37
N MET A 285 14.04 14.68 4.14
CA MET A 285 15.32 14.04 3.89
C MET A 285 16.49 14.86 4.48
N VAL A 286 16.55 16.16 4.17
CA VAL A 286 17.62 17.04 4.65
C VAL A 286 17.61 17.10 6.17
N LEU A 287 16.46 17.34 6.79
CA LEU A 287 16.32 17.36 8.25
C LEU A 287 16.74 16.03 8.90
N GLY A 288 16.34 14.90 8.32
CA GLY A 288 16.73 13.58 8.82
C GLY A 288 18.23 13.32 8.72
N LEU A 289 18.87 13.76 7.62
CA LEU A 289 20.32 13.62 7.42
C LEU A 289 21.12 14.53 8.36
N THR A 290 20.69 15.77 8.59
CA THR A 290 21.36 16.69 9.51
C THR A 290 21.32 16.19 10.96
N VAL A 291 20.15 15.72 11.42
CA VAL A 291 19.99 15.11 12.76
C VAL A 291 20.90 13.90 12.90
N ARG A 292 20.93 13.01 11.90
CA ARG A 292 21.78 11.81 11.93
C ARG A 292 23.27 12.17 12.02
N TRP A 293 23.69 13.18 11.28
CA TRP A 293 25.08 13.64 11.30
C TRP A 293 25.45 14.26 12.66
N ALA A 294 24.58 15.09 13.24
CA ALA A 294 24.79 15.66 14.56
C ALA A 294 24.91 14.57 15.64
N LEU A 295 24.06 13.54 15.59
CA LEU A 295 24.12 12.40 16.51
C LEU A 295 25.40 11.58 16.36
N LYS A 296 25.89 11.37 15.12
CA LYS A 296 27.18 10.69 14.89
C LYS A 296 28.35 11.49 15.47
N ARG A 297 28.36 12.81 15.27
CA ARG A 297 29.40 13.69 15.83
C ARG A 297 29.42 13.64 17.35
N ARG A 298 28.26 13.72 18.00
CA ARG A 298 28.16 13.62 19.48
C ARG A 298 28.68 12.29 20.02
N ARG A 299 28.37 11.18 19.34
CA ARG A 299 28.87 9.84 19.74
C ARG A 299 30.38 9.71 19.60
N LEU A 300 30.97 10.31 18.57
CA LEU A 300 32.42 10.33 18.38
C LEU A 300 33.10 11.18 19.46
N GLN A 301 32.54 12.35 19.78
CA GLN A 301 33.06 13.21 20.85
C GLN A 301 32.97 12.53 22.23
N ALA A 302 31.88 11.85 22.53
CA ALA A 302 31.72 11.10 23.77
C ALA A 302 32.61 9.84 23.87
N ALA A 303 33.12 9.31 22.75
CA ALA A 303 34.05 8.19 22.74
C ALA A 303 35.51 8.62 22.85
N LEU A 304 35.80 9.91 22.62
CA LEU A 304 37.13 10.52 22.73
C LEU A 304 37.36 11.20 24.08
N ALA A 305 36.31 11.38 24.88
CA ALA A 305 36.33 11.91 26.24
C ALA A 305 36.29 10.77 27.25
#